data_AF-A0A0D8X8V0-F1
#
_entry.id   AF-A0A0D8X8V0-F1
#
_cell.length_a   1.000
_cell.length_b   1.000
_cell.length_c   1.000
_cell.angle_alpha   90.00
_cell.angle_beta   90.00
_cell.angle_gamma   90.00
#
_symmetry.space_group_name_H-M   'P 1'
#
loop_
_entity.id
_entity.type
_entity.pdbx_description
1 polymer ?
#
loop_
_entity_poly.entity_id
_entity_poly.type
_entity_poly.pdbx_seq_one_letter_code
_entity_poly.pdbx_strand_id
1 'polypeptide(L)'
;MKNDIHSDIPDCTGRNMTMMLRGFSVDAHNILRSRTAKGLIPTVEHKPLPKAANMYKMDYSCSLELAADSLVNKCLRYQKSPTFDDNGWNFRDIDANTVNTPLEALREVSNHVF
;
A
#
# COMPACT_ATOMS: atom_id res chain seq x y z
N MET A 1 4.09 -21.40 2.31
CA MET A 1 4.12 -20.05 2.92
C MET A 1 4.90 -20.21 4.21
N LYS A 2 6.11 -19.65 4.29
CA LYS A 2 6.91 -19.66 5.52
C LYS A 2 6.46 -18.48 6.40
N ASN A 3 6.34 -18.75 7.70
CA ASN A 3 5.84 -17.86 8.75
C ASN A 3 6.93 -16.89 9.24
N ASP A 4 7.44 -16.03 8.37
CA ASP A 4 8.45 -15.03 8.73
C ASP A 4 7.90 -13.64 8.43
N ILE A 5 6.98 -13.15 9.28
CA ILE A 5 6.18 -11.95 8.99
C ILE A 5 6.97 -10.62 9.15
N HIS A 6 8.20 -10.61 9.67
CA HIS A 6 8.89 -9.34 9.98
C HIS A 6 10.40 -9.28 9.72
N SER A 7 11.06 -10.29 9.14
CA SER A 7 12.53 -10.22 8.91
C SER A 7 12.95 -9.32 7.75
N ASP A 8 12.05 -9.07 6.80
CA ASP A 8 12.37 -8.42 5.51
C ASP A 8 11.85 -6.98 5.41
N ILE A 9 11.27 -6.44 6.49
CA ILE A 9 10.78 -5.05 6.52
C ILE A 9 11.93 -4.13 6.94
N PRO A 10 12.38 -3.20 6.06
CA PRO A 10 13.49 -2.33 6.38
C PRO A 10 13.13 -1.27 7.43
N ASP A 11 14.11 -0.91 8.25
CA ASP A 11 14.02 0.28 9.09
C ASP A 11 14.37 1.53 8.27
N CYS A 12 13.33 2.20 7.77
CA CYS A 12 13.48 3.43 6.99
C CYS A 12 13.52 4.67 7.90
N THR A 13 14.13 5.75 7.40
CA THR A 13 14.27 7.02 8.14
C THR A 13 13.03 7.92 8.12
N GLY A 14 11.95 7.51 7.43
CA GLY A 14 10.70 8.28 7.41
C GLY A 14 10.06 8.33 8.79
N ARG A 15 9.53 9.50 9.17
CA ARG A 15 9.05 9.76 10.54
C ARG A 15 7.60 9.35 10.79
N ASN A 16 6.82 9.19 9.71
CA ASN A 16 5.39 8.92 9.78
C ASN A 16 5.04 7.42 9.69
N MET A 17 5.96 6.58 9.20
CA MET A 17 5.76 5.14 9.03
C MET A 17 6.58 4.35 10.06
N THR A 18 5.90 3.61 10.95
CA THR A 18 6.58 2.65 11.84
C THR A 18 6.81 1.32 11.12
N MET A 19 7.71 0.47 11.64
CA MET A 19 7.92 -0.88 11.09
C MET A 19 6.62 -1.70 10.96
N MET A 20 5.71 -1.57 11.94
CA MET A 20 4.39 -2.21 11.89
C MET A 20 3.56 -1.70 10.70
N LEU A 21 3.51 -0.38 10.49
CA LEU A 21 2.76 0.23 9.39
C LEU A 21 3.34 -0.19 8.03
N ARG A 22 4.67 -0.24 7.91
CA ARG A 22 5.38 -0.71 6.70
C ARG A 22 5.02 -2.17 6.37
N GLY A 23 5.09 -3.05 7.37
CA GLY A 23 4.71 -4.45 7.24
C GLY A 23 3.26 -4.61 6.79
N PHE A 24 2.34 -3.91 7.47
CA PHE A 24 0.93 -3.94 7.10
C PHE A 24 0.69 -3.45 5.66
N SER A 25 1.32 -2.35 5.25
CA SER A 25 1.19 -1.80 3.90
C SER A 25 1.64 -2.80 2.83
N VAL A 26 2.81 -3.43 2.97
CA VAL A 26 3.31 -4.36 1.94
C VAL A 26 2.55 -5.69 1.96
N ASP A 27 2.11 -6.16 3.13
CA ASP A 27 1.32 -7.38 3.25
C ASP A 27 -0.06 -7.20 2.62
N ALA A 28 -0.75 -6.09 2.88
CA ALA A 28 -2.05 -5.80 2.27
C ALA A 28 -1.96 -5.87 0.73
N HIS A 29 -0.95 -5.23 0.14
CA HIS A 29 -0.72 -5.29 -1.31
C HIS A 29 -0.44 -6.72 -1.79
N ASN A 30 0.46 -7.44 -1.12
CA ASN A 30 0.83 -8.79 -1.54
C ASN A 30 -0.30 -9.82 -1.38
N ILE A 31 -1.15 -9.66 -0.36
CA ILE A 31 -2.37 -10.47 -0.18
C ILE A 31 -3.30 -10.26 -1.38
N LEU A 32 -3.58 -9.01 -1.76
CA LEU A 32 -4.44 -8.69 -2.89
C LEU A 32 -3.84 -9.17 -4.21
N ARG A 33 -2.53 -8.93 -4.45
CA ARG A 33 -1.81 -9.45 -5.62
C ARG A 33 -1.89 -10.97 -5.73
N SER A 34 -1.71 -11.68 -4.62
CA SER A 34 -1.81 -13.15 -4.55
C SER A 34 -3.23 -13.64 -4.88
N ARG A 35 -4.26 -12.97 -4.35
CA ARG A 35 -5.66 -13.31 -4.65
C ARG A 35 -6.01 -13.03 -6.10
N THR A 36 -5.59 -11.88 -6.64
CA THR A 36 -5.77 -11.52 -8.06
C THR A 36 -5.06 -12.52 -8.97
N ALA A 37 -3.80 -12.87 -8.68
CA ALA A 37 -3.04 -13.82 -9.48
C ALA A 37 -3.69 -15.21 -9.55
N LYS A 38 -4.40 -15.62 -8.50
CA LYS A 38 -5.15 -16.88 -8.43
C LYS A 38 -6.54 -16.80 -9.07
N GLY A 39 -6.99 -15.62 -9.51
CA GLY A 39 -8.34 -15.38 -10.02
C GLY A 39 -9.41 -15.48 -8.93
N LEU A 40 -9.09 -15.06 -7.69
CA LEU A 40 -10.01 -15.12 -6.55
C LEU A 40 -10.71 -13.78 -6.26
N ILE A 41 -10.40 -12.75 -7.03
CA ILE A 41 -11.05 -11.44 -6.92
C ILE A 41 -12.12 -11.36 -8.02
N PRO A 42 -13.40 -11.14 -7.67
CA PRO A 42 -14.46 -10.95 -8.65
C PRO A 42 -14.46 -9.53 -9.22
N THR A 43 -14.97 -9.41 -10.44
CA THR A 43 -15.40 -8.15 -11.06
C THR A 43 -16.73 -7.69 -10.48
N VAL A 44 -17.17 -6.47 -10.82
CA VAL A 44 -18.51 -5.96 -10.49
C VAL A 44 -19.65 -6.86 -11.01
N GLU A 45 -19.41 -7.59 -12.09
CA GLU A 45 -20.34 -8.59 -12.65
C GLU A 45 -20.21 -9.98 -12.00
N HIS A 46 -19.51 -10.10 -10.87
CA HIS A 46 -19.25 -11.34 -10.15
C HIS A 46 -18.46 -12.40 -10.93
N LYS A 47 -17.85 -12.04 -12.06
CA LYS A 47 -16.93 -12.91 -12.80
C LYS A 47 -15.52 -12.83 -12.21
N PRO A 48 -14.77 -13.93 -12.06
CA PRO A 48 -13.41 -13.88 -11.57
C PRO A 48 -12.49 -13.08 -12.50
N LEU A 49 -11.55 -12.33 -11.94
CA LEU A 49 -10.44 -11.75 -12.70
C LEU A 49 -9.57 -12.86 -13.31
N PRO A 50 -8.93 -12.61 -14.47
CA PRO A 50 -8.02 -13.58 -15.08
C PRO A 50 -6.82 -13.87 -14.16
N LYS A 51 -6.34 -15.11 -14.20
CA LYS A 51 -5.13 -15.51 -13.47
C LYS A 51 -3.90 -14.84 -14.07
N ALA A 52 -2.95 -14.48 -13.21
CA ALA A 52 -1.69 -13.87 -13.65
C ALA A 52 -0.57 -14.93 -13.66
N ALA A 53 0.16 -15.03 -14.77
CA ALA A 53 1.28 -15.97 -14.90
C ALA A 53 2.55 -15.51 -14.15
N ASN A 54 2.71 -14.20 -13.95
CA ASN A 54 3.95 -13.59 -13.47
C ASN A 54 3.71 -12.40 -12.50
N MET A 55 2.83 -12.58 -11.51
CA MET A 55 2.61 -11.57 -10.48
C MET A 55 3.70 -11.63 -9.40
N TYR A 56 4.67 -10.71 -9.45
CA TYR A 56 5.77 -10.66 -8.46
C TYR A 56 5.31 -10.19 -7.08
N LYS A 57 5.97 -10.67 -6.03
CA LYS A 57 5.83 -10.11 -4.67
C LYS A 57 6.44 -8.70 -4.66
N MET A 58 5.79 -7.78 -3.96
CA MET A 58 6.34 -6.46 -3.68
C MET A 58 7.20 -6.50 -2.41
N ASP A 59 8.31 -5.77 -2.44
CA ASP A 59 9.14 -5.46 -1.29
C ASP A 59 8.97 -3.98 -0.92
N TYR A 60 9.18 -3.66 0.35
CA TYR A 60 9.07 -2.29 0.83
C TYR A 60 10.31 -1.48 0.44
N SER A 61 10.13 -0.28 -0.12
CA SER A 61 11.24 0.59 -0.54
C SER A 61 11.27 1.88 0.28
N CYS A 62 12.33 2.07 1.05
CA CYS A 62 12.53 3.31 1.83
C CYS A 62 12.63 4.55 0.95
N SER A 63 13.16 4.43 -0.27
CA SER A 63 13.24 5.56 -1.22
C SER A 63 11.85 6.02 -1.67
N LEU A 64 10.94 5.07 -1.92
CA LEU A 64 9.54 5.37 -2.26
C LEU A 64 8.76 5.89 -1.05
N GLU A 65 9.04 5.39 0.17
CA GLU A 65 8.49 5.95 1.41
C GLU A 65 8.87 7.43 1.56
N LEU A 66 10.13 7.78 1.38
CA LEU A 66 10.59 9.17 1.51
C LEU A 66 9.98 10.09 0.44
N ALA A 67 9.81 9.60 -0.80
CA ALA A 67 9.13 10.34 -1.85
C ALA A 67 7.64 10.58 -1.50
N ALA A 68 6.95 9.56 -0.98
CA ALA A 68 5.58 9.68 -0.51
C ALA A 68 5.48 10.63 0.69
N ASP A 69 6.37 10.51 1.68
CA ASP A 69 6.41 11.37 2.87
C ASP A 69 6.60 12.85 2.50
N SER A 70 7.51 13.14 1.58
CA SER A 70 7.73 14.48 1.03
C SER A 70 6.49 15.07 0.37
N LEU A 71 5.68 14.24 -0.30
CA LEU A 71 4.43 14.68 -0.92
C LEU A 71 3.33 14.92 0.11
N VAL A 72 3.06 13.96 0.99
CA VAL A 72 1.93 14.05 1.94
C VAL A 72 2.12 15.17 2.95
N ASN A 73 3.37 15.48 3.33
CA ASN A 73 3.70 16.59 4.24
C ASN A 73 3.35 17.98 3.68
N LYS A 74 3.08 18.10 2.38
CA LYS A 74 2.59 19.36 1.77
C LYS A 74 1.09 19.55 1.95
N CYS A 75 0.36 18.50 2.34
CA CYS A 75 -1.10 18.49 2.48
C CYS A 75 -1.84 18.91 1.19
N LEU A 76 -1.31 18.54 0.02
CA LEU A 76 -1.88 18.88 -1.28
C LEU A 76 -2.64 17.67 -1.86
N ARG A 77 -3.96 17.76 -1.94
CA ARG A 77 -4.85 16.62 -2.23
C ARG A 77 -4.76 16.06 -3.66
N TYR A 78 -4.24 16.81 -4.63
CA TYR A 78 -4.28 16.43 -6.07
C TYR A 78 -3.20 17.07 -6.95
N GLN A 79 -2.06 17.47 -6.39
CA GLN A 79 -0.99 17.98 -7.26
C GLN A 79 -0.15 16.84 -7.83
N LYS A 80 0.06 16.87 -9.14
CA LYS A 80 1.07 16.04 -9.82
C LYS A 80 2.40 16.32 -9.13
N SER A 81 2.87 15.41 -8.30
CA SER A 81 4.15 15.59 -7.66
C SER A 81 5.25 15.30 -8.68
N PRO A 82 6.18 16.23 -8.93
CA PRO A 82 7.39 15.94 -9.71
C PRO A 82 8.32 14.94 -8.99
N THR A 83 7.97 14.46 -7.80
CA THR A 83 8.76 13.44 -7.08
C THR A 83 8.53 12.01 -7.56
N PHE A 84 7.58 11.80 -8.49
CA PHE A 84 7.21 10.48 -9.02
C PHE A 84 7.39 10.42 -10.54
N ASP A 85 8.45 11.02 -11.08
CA ASP A 85 8.62 11.16 -12.53
C ASP A 85 8.64 9.81 -13.28
N ASP A 86 9.08 8.72 -12.63
CA ASP A 86 9.08 7.35 -13.18
C ASP A 86 8.34 6.30 -12.32
N ASN A 87 7.70 6.71 -11.22
CA ASN A 87 7.07 5.79 -10.27
C ASN A 87 5.55 5.98 -10.22
N GLY A 88 4.80 4.88 -10.15
CA GLY A 88 3.36 4.94 -9.92
C GLY A 88 3.03 5.43 -8.50
N TRP A 89 1.92 6.16 -8.35
CA TRP A 89 1.44 6.61 -7.05
C TRP A 89 -0.08 6.44 -6.94
N ASN A 90 -0.54 6.11 -5.74
CA ASN A 90 -1.95 6.15 -5.35
C ASN A 90 -2.07 7.07 -4.13
N PHE A 91 -3.16 7.82 -4.03
CA PHE A 91 -3.41 8.71 -2.89
C PHE A 91 -4.82 8.51 -2.36
N ARG A 92 -4.94 8.45 -1.03
CA ARG A 92 -6.21 8.44 -0.32
C ARG A 92 -6.05 9.22 0.97
N ASP A 93 -6.96 10.13 1.20
CA ASP A 93 -7.11 10.81 2.48
C ASP A 93 -8.33 10.25 3.22
N ILE A 94 -8.26 10.29 4.54
CA ILE A 94 -9.32 9.88 5.46
C ILE A 94 -9.63 11.07 6.35
N ASP A 95 -10.91 11.29 6.63
CA ASP A 95 -11.34 12.29 7.59
C ASP A 95 -10.79 11.92 8.98
N ALA A 96 -10.04 12.83 9.60
CA ALA A 96 -9.45 12.61 10.92
C ALA A 96 -10.49 12.35 12.02
N ASN A 97 -11.77 12.67 11.77
CA ASN A 97 -12.87 12.37 12.70
C ASN A 97 -13.38 10.93 12.60
N THR A 98 -12.98 10.15 11.58
CA THR A 98 -13.48 8.79 11.37
C THR A 98 -12.51 7.70 11.81
N VAL A 99 -11.25 8.04 12.09
CA VAL A 99 -10.20 7.11 12.53
C VAL A 99 -9.35 7.73 13.64
N ASN A 100 -8.94 6.96 14.63
CA ASN A 100 -8.22 7.46 15.79
C ASN A 100 -6.73 7.12 15.76
N THR A 101 -6.30 6.19 14.90
CA THR A 101 -4.90 5.77 14.81
C THR A 101 -4.41 5.62 13.37
N PRO A 102 -3.09 5.74 13.10
CA PRO A 102 -2.53 5.46 11.78
C PRO A 102 -2.80 4.03 11.28
N LEU A 103 -2.86 3.05 12.19
CA LEU A 103 -3.17 1.66 11.81
C LEU A 103 -4.63 1.51 11.39
N GLU A 104 -5.57 2.16 12.08
CA GLU A 104 -6.98 2.21 11.67
C GLU A 104 -7.13 2.90 10.32
N ALA A 105 -6.45 4.03 10.11
CA ALA A 105 -6.40 4.68 8.82
C ALA A 105 -5.87 3.75 7.71
N LEU A 106 -4.79 3.01 7.96
CA LEU A 106 -4.25 2.04 7.00
C LEU A 106 -5.21 0.87 6.72
N ARG A 107 -5.94 0.40 7.72
CA ARG A 107 -6.97 -0.64 7.55
C ARG A 107 -8.11 -0.15 6.67
N GLU A 108 -8.58 1.07 6.94
CA GLU A 108 -9.65 1.70 6.18
C GLU A 108 -9.26 1.88 4.71
N VAL A 109 -8.07 2.43 4.41
CA VAL A 109 -7.62 2.53 3.00
C VAL A 109 -7.47 1.15 2.37
N SER A 110 -6.99 0.14 3.10
CA SER A 110 -6.81 -1.21 2.56
C SER A 110 -8.13 -1.91 2.23
N ASN A 111 -9.22 -1.57 2.91
CA ASN A 111 -10.57 -2.09 2.63
C ASN A 111 -11.20 -1.47 1.38
N HIS A 112 -10.74 -0.29 0.98
CA HIS A 112 -11.31 0.52 -0.11
C HIS A 112 -10.37 0.66 -1.32
N VAL A 113 -9.26 -0.07 -1.34
CA VAL A 113 -8.28 -0.05 -2.43
C VAL A 113 -8.22 -1.44 -3.09
N PHE A 114 -9.16 -1.69 -4.01
CA PHE A 114 -8.96 -1.74 -5.47
C PHE A 114 -10.31 -1.53 -6.16
#